data_AF-A0A0F9L9S7-F1
#
_entry.id   AF-A0A0F9L9S7-F1
#
_cell.length_a   1.000
_cell.length_b   1.000
_cell.length_c   1.000
_cell.angle_alpha   90.00
_cell.angle_beta   90.00
_cell.angle_gamma   90.00
#
_symmetry.space_group_name_H-M   'P 1'
#
loop_
_entity.id
_entity.type
_entity.pdbx_description
1 polymer ?
#
loop_
_entity_poly.entity_id
_entity_poly.type
_entity_poly.pdbx_seq_one_letter_code
_entity_poly.pdbx_strand_id
1 'polypeptide(L)' 'MPKAFEDCVEGGGRVRTISGPDKRFDLGKDQFIRICFDSKGSHEGEKKTNQTKKALRR' A
#
# COMPACT_ATOMS: atom_id res chain seq x y z
N MET A 1 1.25 -5.32 9.75
CA MET A 1 1.38 -5.67 8.31
C MET A 1 0.70 -7.00 8.05
N PRO A 2 -0.02 -7.17 6.93
CA PRO A 2 -0.69 -8.43 6.63
C PRO A 2 0.35 -9.51 6.36
N LYS A 3 0.19 -10.69 6.96
CA LYS A 3 1.19 -11.78 6.86
C LYS A 3 1.47 -12.18 5.42
N ALA A 4 0.42 -12.29 4.60
CA ALA A 4 0.54 -12.60 3.17
C ALA A 4 1.34 -11.56 2.37
N PHE A 5 1.27 -10.27 2.75
CA PHE A 5 2.10 -9.24 2.14
C PHE A 5 3.56 -9.42 2.53
N GLU A 6 3.83 -9.68 3.81
CA GLU A 6 5.18 -9.88 4.35
C GLU A 6 5.84 -11.10 3.71
N ASP A 7 5.15 -12.25 3.69
CA ASP A 7 5.58 -13.47 3.01
C ASP A 7 5.89 -13.23 1.52
N CYS A 8 5.08 -12.40 0.83
CA CYS A 8 5.32 -12.05 -0.56
C CYS A 8 6.59 -11.21 -0.73
N VAL A 9 6.86 -10.25 0.15
CA VAL A 9 8.08 -9.44 0.09
C VAL A 9 9.32 -10.28 0.41
N GLU A 10 9.27 -11.09 1.46
CA GLU A 10 10.36 -11.98 1.83
C GLU A 10 10.63 -13.05 0.77
N GLY A 11 9.58 -13.50 0.07
CA GLY A 11 9.67 -14.43 -1.07
C GLY A 11 10.23 -13.81 -2.35
N GLY A 12 10.63 -12.53 -2.35
CA GLY A 12 11.18 -11.84 -3.53
C GLY A 12 10.10 -11.27 -4.47
N GLY A 13 8.86 -11.15 -4.00
CA GLY A 13 7.77 -10.52 -4.72
C GLY A 13 8.01 -9.03 -4.99
N ARG A 14 7.38 -8.51 -6.05
CA ARG A 14 7.51 -7.10 -6.45
C ARG A 14 6.50 -6.24 -5.70
N VAL A 15 6.98 -5.27 -4.94
CA VAL A 15 6.11 -4.30 -4.26
C VAL A 15 5.83 -3.10 -5.16
N ARG A 16 4.55 -2.78 -5.37
CA ARG A 16 4.11 -1.51 -5.95
C ARG A 16 3.37 -0.68 -4.92
N THR A 17 3.56 0.63 -4.97
CA THR A 17 2.80 1.57 -4.14
C THR A 17 1.76 2.24 -5.02
N ILE A 18 0.50 2.16 -4.61
CA ILE A 18 -0.62 2.85 -5.26
C ILE A 18 -1.01 4.00 -4.35
N SER A 19 -0.86 5.21 -4.84
CA SER A 19 -1.30 6.43 -4.15
C SER A 19 -2.70 6.81 -4.60
N GLY A 20 -3.52 7.25 -3.66
CA GLY A 20 -4.86 7.76 -3.93
C GLY A 20 -4.86 9.17 -4.51
N PRO A 21 -6.04 9.68 -4.89
CA PRO A 21 -7.35 9.08 -4.66
C PRO A 21 -7.66 7.93 -5.62
N ASP A 22 -7.96 6.74 -5.07
CA ASP A 22 -8.28 5.54 -5.86
C ASP A 22 -9.50 4.83 -5.26
N LYS A 23 -10.57 4.66 -6.06
CA LYS A 23 -11.82 4.04 -5.61
C LYS A 23 -11.73 2.52 -5.51
N ARG A 24 -10.83 1.87 -6.25
CA ARG A 24 -10.70 0.40 -6.22
C ARG A 24 -10.10 -0.06 -4.90
N PHE A 25 -9.17 0.73 -4.36
CA PHE A 25 -8.49 0.43 -3.11
C PHE A 25 -9.01 1.25 -1.92
N ASP A 26 -10.10 2.01 -2.12
CA ASP A 26 -10.68 2.91 -1.11
C ASP A 26 -9.57 3.76 -0.44
N LEU A 27 -8.85 4.51 -1.27
CA LEU A 27 -7.76 5.41 -0.90
C LEU A 27 -8.20 6.86 -1.10
N GLY A 28 -8.06 7.66 -0.04
CA GLY A 28 -8.17 9.11 -0.10
C GLY A 28 -6.98 9.79 -0.78
N LYS A 29 -7.08 11.11 -0.99
CA LYS A 29 -6.05 11.95 -1.66
C LYS A 29 -4.66 11.90 -1.02
N ASP A 30 -4.60 11.54 0.27
CA ASP A 30 -3.36 11.45 1.05
C ASP A 30 -3.16 10.05 1.60
N GLN A 31 -3.72 9.03 0.95
CA GLN A 31 -3.52 7.63 1.31
C GLN A 31 -2.78 6.89 0.21
N PHE A 32 -2.01 5.89 0.58
CA PHE A 32 -1.41 4.96 -0.34
C PHE A 32 -1.50 3.55 0.23
N ILE A 33 -1.58 2.55 -0.62
CA ILE A 33 -1.44 1.14 -0.26
C ILE A 33 -0.21 0.59 -0.95
N ARG A 34 0.46 -0.35 -0.30
CA ARG A 34 1.52 -1.15 -0.94
C ARG A 34 0.92 -2.49 -1.30
N ILE A 35 1.12 -2.96 -2.51
CA ILE A 35 0.65 -4.26 -2.99
C ILE A 35 1.87 -5.03 -3.45
N CYS A 36 2.03 -6.25 -2.94
CA CYS A 36 3.09 -7.15 -3.35
C CYS A 36 2.54 -8.12 -4.40
N PHE A 37 3.31 -8.35 -5.46
CA PHE A 37 2.96 -9.26 -6.54
C PHE A 37 3.98 -10.39 -6.59
N ASP A 38 3.48 -11.62 -6.48
CA ASP A 38 4.26 -12.85 -6.63
C ASP A 38 3.60 -13.77 -7.68
N SER A 39 4.12 -14.98 -7.85
CA SER A 39 3.54 -15.98 -8.75
C SER A 39 2.18 -16.51 -8.28
N LYS A 40 1.77 -16.26 -7.03
CA LYS A 40 0.49 -16.70 -6.45
C LYS A 40 -0.61 -15.64 -6.63
N GLY A 41 -0.23 -14.38 -6.82
CA GLY A 41 -1.16 -13.30 -7.11
C GLY A 41 -0.70 -11.95 -6.55
N SER A 42 -1.68 -11.13 -6.19
CA SER A 42 -1.47 -9.82 -5.56
C SER A 42 -1.90 -9.86 -4.10
N HIS A 43 -0.99 -9.47 -3.21
CA HIS A 43 -1.22 -9.37 -1.77
C HIS A 43 -1.27 -7.91 -1.37
N GLU A 44 -2.40 -7.47 -0.84
CA GLU A 44 -2.59 -6.11 -0.37
C GLU A 44 -1.90 -5.92 0.98
N GLY A 45 -1.08 -4.88 1.08
CA GLY A 45 -0.44 -4.44 2.30
C GLY A 45 -1.29 -3.45 3.08
N GLU A 46 -0.72 -2.87 4.13
CA GLU A 46 -1.42 -1.85 4.91
C GLU A 46 -1.59 -0.54 4.15
N LYS A 47 -2.81 0.02 4.20
CA LYS A 47 -3.09 1.40 3.78
C LYS A 47 -2.39 2.34 4.74
N LYS A 48 -1.55 3.23 4.22
CA LYS A 48 -0.86 4.27 4.98
C LYS A 48 -1.32 5.64 4.50
N THR A 49 -1.43 6.58 5.43
CA THR A 49 -1.60 7.99 5.09
C THR A 49 -0.24 8.62 4.87
N ASN A 50 -0.11 9.40 3.80
CA ASN A 50 1.03 10.26 3.55
C ASN A 50 0.95 11.43 4.56
N GLN A 51 1.43 11.20 5.78
CA GLN A 51 1.35 12.18 6.87
C GLN A 51 2.10 13.49 6.59
N THR A 52 2.90 13.55 5.53
CA THR A 52 3.65 14.74 5.11
C THR A 52 2.77 15.97 4.85
N LYS A 53 1.47 15.80 4.56
CA LYS A 53 0.55 16.95 4.40
C LYS A 53 -0.28 17.31 5.64
N LYS A 54 -0.34 16.47 6.67
CA LYS A 54 -1.15 16.77 7.87
C LYS A 54 -0.48 17.80 8.79
N ALA A 55 0.83 18.02 8.62
CA ALA A 55 1.61 18.97 9.41
C ALA A 55 1.64 20.42 8.86
N LEU A 56 1.15 20.68 7.63
CA LEU A 56 1.17 22.02 7.00
C LEU A 56 -0.17 22.77 7.12
N ARG A 57 -0.98 22.44 8.13
CA ARG A 57 -2.14 23.23 8.55
C ARG A 57 -2.04 23.48 10.05
N ARG A 58 -1.06 24.29 10.46
CA ARG A 58 -1.09 25.03 11.73
C ARG A 58 -0.98 26.50 11.41
#